data_AF-A0A081BG89-F1
#
_entry.id   AF-A0A081BG89-F1
#
_cell.length_a   1.000
_cell.length_b   1.000
_cell.length_c   1.000
_cell.angle_alpha   90.00
_cell.angle_beta   90.00
_cell.angle_gamma   90.00
#
_symmetry.space_group_name_H-M   'P 1'
#
loop_
_entity.id
_entity.type
_entity.pdbx_description
1 polymer ?
#
loop_
_entity_poly.entity_id
_entity_poly.type
_entity_poly.pdbx_seq_one_letter_code
_entity_poly.pdbx_strand_id
1 'polypeptide(L)'
;MRTFEKTIEDHIESFEACKRHFKPVHNPVFEIKVQNKIGDDPIWVMNDGMKLLSRMLISDGIMEISVNITGTGITVKKRYAIRRGKCQLQSFRGYVHDESLDFGIFMERLDSELLLIVKVDKPSVIFPNLFIAM
;
A
#
# COMPACT_ATOMS: atom_id res chain seq x y z
N MET A 1 4.25 -5.13 16.01
CA MET A 1 2.91 -4.61 15.64
C MET A 1 2.96 -3.09 15.66
N ARG A 2 2.64 -2.44 14.54
CA ARG A 2 2.61 -0.97 14.42
C ARG A 2 1.23 -0.43 14.82
N THR A 3 1.15 0.84 15.22
CA THR A 3 -0.15 1.50 15.46
C THR A 3 -0.88 1.73 14.14
N PHE A 4 -2.20 1.95 14.20
CA PHE A 4 -3.01 2.30 13.04
C PHE A 4 -2.49 3.56 12.35
N GLU A 5 -2.30 4.64 13.11
CA GLU A 5 -1.71 5.89 12.64
C GLU A 5 -0.37 5.64 11.94
N LYS A 6 0.58 4.97 12.59
CA LYS A 6 1.90 4.72 11.99
C LYS A 6 1.80 3.88 10.72
N THR A 7 0.89 2.91 10.69
CA THR A 7 0.67 2.10 9.49
C THR A 7 0.18 2.97 8.33
N ILE A 8 -0.77 3.88 8.57
CA ILE A 8 -1.25 4.82 7.55
C ILE A 8 -0.13 5.77 7.10
N GLU A 9 0.67 6.31 8.03
CA GLU A 9 1.83 7.16 7.70
C GLU A 9 2.81 6.45 6.78
N ASP A 10 3.14 5.18 7.04
CA ASP A 10 4.05 4.41 6.20
C ASP A 10 3.52 4.25 4.76
N HIS A 11 2.19 4.14 4.58
CA HIS A 11 1.55 4.11 3.25
C HIS A 11 1.55 5.48 2.58
N ILE A 12 1.37 6.57 3.34
CA ILE A 12 1.51 7.95 2.83
C ILE A 12 2.94 8.18 2.35
N GLU A 13 3.95 7.80 3.13
CA GLU A 13 5.36 7.90 2.75
C GLU A 13 5.65 7.12 1.45
N SER A 14 5.06 5.92 1.33
CA SER A 14 5.19 5.10 0.12
C SER A 14 4.54 5.74 -1.10
N PHE A 15 3.36 6.34 -0.94
CA PHE A 15 2.68 7.08 -2.01
C PHE A 15 3.50 8.29 -2.48
N GLU A 16 4.06 9.07 -1.55
CA GLU A 16 4.89 10.23 -1.89
C GLU A 16 6.21 9.80 -2.56
N ALA A 17 6.81 8.69 -2.13
CA ALA A 17 7.94 8.09 -2.81
C ALA A 17 7.57 7.68 -4.24
N CYS A 18 6.43 7.03 -4.46
CA CYS A 18 5.97 6.64 -5.81
C CYS A 18 5.86 7.88 -6.71
N LYS A 19 5.23 8.96 -6.24
CA LYS A 19 5.12 10.22 -7.01
C LYS A 19 6.48 10.83 -7.35
N ARG A 20 7.44 10.74 -6.43
CA ARG A 20 8.79 11.28 -6.64
C ARG A 20 9.55 10.51 -7.71
N HIS A 21 9.48 9.18 -7.65
CA HIS A 21 10.38 8.30 -8.40
C HIS A 21 9.76 7.68 -9.66
N PHE A 22 8.44 7.53 -9.76
CA PHE A 22 7.79 7.00 -10.97
C PHE A 22 7.73 8.04 -12.09
N LYS A 23 7.80 7.56 -13.35
CA LYS A 23 7.57 8.37 -14.55
C LYS A 23 6.13 8.92 -14.52
N PRO A 24 5.87 10.11 -15.08
CA PRO A 24 4.55 10.78 -14.99
C PRO A 24 3.35 9.97 -15.51
N VAL A 25 3.58 9.02 -16.41
CA VAL A 25 2.54 8.14 -16.98
C VAL A 25 2.13 7.00 -16.04
N HIS A 26 2.89 6.75 -14.98
CA HIS A 26 2.65 5.68 -14.02
C HIS A 26 2.34 6.26 -12.65
N ASN A 27 1.06 6.52 -12.40
CA ASN A 27 0.60 7.06 -11.14
C ASN A 27 0.16 5.91 -10.22
N PRO A 28 0.61 5.90 -8.96
CA PRO A 28 0.06 4.99 -7.96
C PRO A 28 -1.36 5.44 -7.56
N VAL A 29 -2.25 4.47 -7.37
CA VAL A 29 -3.57 4.66 -6.79
C VAL A 29 -3.66 3.81 -5.53
N PHE A 30 -3.65 4.47 -4.38
CA PHE A 30 -3.84 3.84 -3.07
C PHE A 30 -5.30 3.97 -2.69
N GLU A 31 -6.01 2.86 -2.60
CA GLU A 31 -7.38 2.77 -2.12
C GLU A 31 -7.37 2.11 -0.74
N ILE A 32 -7.87 2.83 0.27
CA ILE A 32 -7.95 2.31 1.63
C ILE A 32 -9.41 2.23 2.05
N LYS A 33 -9.80 1.03 2.48
CA LYS A 33 -11.06 0.76 3.16
C LYS A 33 -10.77 0.51 4.63
N VAL A 34 -11.45 1.21 5.52
CA VAL A 34 -11.39 0.95 6.96
C VAL A 34 -12.79 0.70 7.50
N GLN A 35 -12.96 -0.41 8.21
CA GLN A 35 -14.21 -0.77 8.87
C GLN A 35 -13.97 -0.91 10.37
N ASN A 36 -14.59 -0.05 11.15
CA ASN A 36 -14.59 -0.14 12.62
C ASN A 36 -15.48 -1.32 13.04
N LYS A 37 -15.16 -1.98 14.15
CA LYS A 37 -16.02 -3.03 14.73
C LYS A 37 -17.35 -2.49 15.27
N ILE A 38 -17.40 -1.21 15.66
CA ILE A 38 -18.57 -0.59 16.30
C ILE A 38 -19.54 0.04 15.29
N GLY A 39 -19.04 0.42 14.11
CA GLY A 39 -19.84 1.05 13.05
C GLY A 39 -20.07 0.09 11.89
N ASP A 40 -21.26 0.14 11.29
CA ASP A 40 -21.60 -0.74 10.16
C ASP A 40 -20.99 -0.25 8.84
N ASP A 41 -20.82 1.06 8.67
CA ASP A 41 -20.40 1.62 7.40
C ASP A 41 -18.86 1.69 7.26
N PRO A 42 -18.29 1.09 6.19
CA PRO A 42 -16.87 1.23 5.90
C PRO A 42 -16.55 2.63 5.37
N ILE A 43 -15.42 3.18 5.81
CA ILE A 43 -14.85 4.43 5.31
C ILE A 43 -13.91 4.09 4.15
N TRP A 44 -14.09 4.78 3.04
CA TRP A 44 -13.27 4.63 1.84
C TRP A 44 -12.53 5.93 1.57
N VAL A 45 -11.23 5.84 1.38
CA VAL A 45 -10.39 6.97 0.96
C VAL A 45 -9.44 6.55 -0.15
N MET A 46 -9.00 7.52 -0.93
CA MET A 46 -8.01 7.32 -1.98
C MET A 46 -6.88 8.35 -1.83
N ASN A 47 -5.65 7.94 -2.10
CA ASN A 47 -4.47 8.83 -2.20
C ASN A 47 -4.36 9.84 -1.05
N ASP A 48 -4.53 11.15 -1.32
CA ASP A 48 -4.44 12.22 -0.32
C ASP A 48 -5.46 12.08 0.82
N GLY A 49 -6.58 11.38 0.59
CA GLY A 49 -7.56 11.05 1.62
C GLY A 49 -7.00 10.17 2.74
N MET A 50 -5.87 9.48 2.53
CA MET A 50 -5.15 8.75 3.58
C MET A 50 -4.71 9.66 4.74
N LYS A 51 -4.47 10.95 4.49
CA LYS A 51 -4.14 11.95 5.54
C LYS A 51 -5.29 12.18 6.52
N LEU A 52 -6.52 11.88 6.12
CA LEU A 52 -7.68 11.91 7.03
C LEU A 52 -7.66 10.70 7.97
N LEU A 53 -7.25 9.53 7.46
CA LEU A 53 -7.17 8.29 8.24
C LEU A 53 -6.08 8.36 9.32
N SER A 54 -4.92 9.00 9.07
CA SER A 54 -3.86 9.07 10.09
C SER A 54 -4.32 9.80 11.36
N ARG A 55 -5.35 10.66 11.25
CA ARG A 55 -5.94 11.41 12.37
C ARG A 55 -7.12 10.69 13.02
N MET A 56 -7.54 9.55 12.48
CA MET A 56 -8.69 8.80 13.00
C MET A 56 -8.31 7.92 14.19
N LEU A 57 -9.14 7.95 15.23
CA LEU A 57 -9.04 7.05 16.37
C LEU A 57 -9.83 5.77 16.09
N ILE A 58 -9.13 4.66 15.81
CA ILE A 58 -9.73 3.35 15.57
C ILE A 58 -9.08 2.33 16.51
N SER A 59 -9.86 1.77 17.44
CA SER A 59 -9.37 0.75 18.37
C SER A 59 -9.42 -0.64 17.75
N ASP A 60 -10.54 -1.04 17.16
CA ASP A 60 -10.73 -2.40 16.66
C ASP A 60 -11.48 -2.39 15.34
N GLY A 61 -11.08 -3.25 14.40
CA GLY A 61 -11.64 -3.25 13.06
C GLY A 61 -10.79 -3.97 12.03
N ILE A 62 -11.05 -3.70 10.76
CA ILE A 62 -10.32 -4.23 9.62
C ILE A 62 -9.93 -3.06 8.71
N MET A 63 -8.72 -3.13 8.16
CA MET A 63 -8.26 -2.22 7.12
C MET A 63 -7.80 -3.00 5.91
N GLU A 64 -8.28 -2.61 4.73
CA GLU A 64 -7.86 -3.17 3.45
C GLU A 64 -7.22 -2.05 2.63
N ILE A 65 -6.06 -2.33 2.05
CA ILE A 65 -5.30 -1.39 1.22
C ILE A 65 -5.05 -2.06 -0.12
N SER A 66 -5.52 -1.42 -1.19
CA SER A 66 -5.23 -1.79 -2.56
C SER A 66 -4.33 -0.72 -3.18
N VAL A 67 -3.22 -1.12 -3.78
CA VAL A 67 -2.31 -0.23 -4.51
C VAL A 67 -2.27 -0.69 -5.94
N ASN A 68 -2.73 0.14 -6.87
CA ASN A 68 -2.63 -0.11 -8.31
C ASN A 68 -1.66 0.89 -8.94
N ILE A 69 -0.80 0.44 -9.85
CA ILE A 69 0.08 1.34 -10.62
C ILE A 69 -0.44 1.43 -12.05
N THR A 70 -0.88 2.62 -12.46
CA THR A 70 -1.52 2.81 -13.77
C THR A 70 -0.58 2.43 -14.92
N GLY A 71 -1.11 1.66 -15.88
CA GLY A 71 -0.38 1.28 -17.09
C GLY A 71 0.64 0.14 -16.93
N THR A 72 0.61 -0.59 -15.81
CA THR A 72 1.61 -1.64 -15.50
C THR A 72 0.99 -2.99 -15.16
N GLY A 73 -0.32 -3.05 -14.91
CA GLY A 73 -0.99 -4.25 -14.40
C GLY A 73 -0.61 -4.61 -12.97
N ILE A 74 0.30 -3.88 -12.30
CA ILE A 74 0.71 -4.18 -10.93
C ILE A 74 -0.40 -3.78 -9.97
N THR A 75 -0.86 -4.75 -9.16
CA THR A 75 -1.77 -4.50 -8.05
C THR A 75 -1.29 -5.20 -6.78
N VAL A 76 -1.30 -4.49 -5.65
CA VAL A 76 -0.96 -5.04 -4.34
C VAL A 76 -2.16 -4.89 -3.42
N LYS A 77 -2.62 -5.98 -2.81
CA LYS A 77 -3.70 -5.99 -1.84
C LYS A 77 -3.18 -6.43 -0.47
N LYS A 78 -3.43 -5.63 0.56
CA LYS A 78 -3.05 -5.90 1.95
C LYS A 78 -4.29 -5.82 2.83
N ARG A 79 -4.43 -6.78 3.73
CA ARG A 79 -5.49 -6.76 4.76
C ARG A 79 -4.87 -6.77 6.13
N TYR A 80 -5.34 -5.89 7.00
CA TYR A 80 -4.89 -5.76 8.38
C TYR A 80 -6.09 -5.96 9.32
N ALA A 81 -5.85 -6.69 10.40
CA ALA A 81 -6.70 -6.60 11.57
C ALA A 81 -6.21 -5.44 12.45
N ILE A 82 -7.14 -4.61 12.91
CA ILE A 82 -6.88 -3.57 13.91
C ILE A 82 -7.36 -4.11 15.25
N ARG A 83 -6.45 -4.16 16.24
CA ARG A 83 -6.76 -4.58 17.62
C ARG A 83 -6.10 -3.64 18.61
N ARG A 84 -6.88 -3.02 19.49
CA ARG A 84 -6.40 -2.01 20.45
C ARG A 84 -5.52 -0.94 19.80
N GLY A 85 -5.94 -0.43 18.64
CA GLY A 85 -5.24 0.57 17.84
C GLY A 85 -3.98 0.08 17.12
N LYS A 86 -3.68 -1.22 17.16
CA LYS A 86 -2.51 -1.81 16.48
C LYS A 86 -2.93 -2.59 15.24
N CYS A 87 -2.20 -2.41 14.15
CA CYS A 87 -2.40 -3.16 12.91
C CYS A 87 -1.55 -4.42 12.88
N GLN A 88 -2.18 -5.53 12.52
CA GLN A 88 -1.55 -6.81 12.23
C GLN A 88 -1.91 -7.23 10.80
N LEU A 89 -0.91 -7.40 9.94
CA LEU A 89 -1.12 -7.90 8.58
C LEU A 89 -1.70 -9.32 8.65
N GLN A 90 -2.86 -9.52 8.03
CA GLN A 90 -3.53 -10.82 7.90
C GLN A 90 -3.27 -11.47 6.56
N SER A 91 -3.22 -10.69 5.49
CA SER A 91 -2.94 -11.20 4.14
C SER A 91 -2.26 -10.16 3.27
N PHE A 92 -1.45 -10.67 2.35
CA PHE A 92 -0.82 -9.95 1.26
C PHE A 92 -1.09 -10.72 -0.03
N ARG A 93 -1.46 -10.02 -1.10
CA ARG A 93 -1.53 -10.58 -2.46
C ARG A 93 -0.95 -9.58 -3.44
N GLY A 94 0.01 -10.03 -4.23
CA GLY A 94 0.55 -9.28 -5.35
C GLY A 94 -0.03 -9.81 -6.66
N TYR A 95 -0.31 -8.92 -7.59
CA TYR A 95 -0.80 -9.23 -8.92
C TYR A 95 0.08 -8.52 -9.95
N VAL A 96 0.40 -9.22 -11.03
CA VAL A 96 0.95 -8.61 -12.26
C VAL A 96 -0.03 -8.97 -13.38
N HIS A 97 -0.68 -7.95 -13.93
CA HIS A 97 -1.88 -8.11 -14.75
C HIS A 97 -2.95 -8.91 -13.99
N ASP A 98 -3.40 -10.03 -14.55
CA ASP A 98 -4.44 -10.88 -13.96
C ASP A 98 -3.86 -12.05 -13.13
N GLU A 99 -2.53 -12.17 -13.07
CA GLU A 99 -1.85 -13.27 -12.38
C GLU A 99 -1.61 -12.91 -10.91
N SER A 100 -2.21 -13.69 -9.99
CA SER A 100 -1.90 -13.63 -8.57
C SER A 100 -0.59 -14.36 -8.31
N LEU A 101 0.39 -13.67 -7.74
CA LEU A 101 1.71 -14.22 -7.47
C LEU A 101 1.94 -14.35 -5.96
N ASP A 102 2.56 -15.47 -5.56
CA ASP A 102 3.10 -15.61 -4.21
C ASP A 102 4.18 -14.55 -3.97
N PHE A 103 4.36 -14.17 -2.70
CA PHE A 103 5.19 -13.02 -2.32
C PHE A 103 6.61 -13.05 -2.92
N GLY A 104 7.31 -14.18 -2.87
CA GLY A 104 8.67 -14.29 -3.41
C GLY A 104 8.72 -14.03 -4.92
N ILE A 105 7.84 -14.72 -5.68
CA ILE A 105 7.74 -14.59 -7.13
C ILE A 105 7.27 -13.19 -7.53
N PHE A 106 6.34 -12.62 -6.76
CA PHE A 106 5.89 -11.25 -6.96
C PHE A 106 7.05 -10.27 -6.85
N MET A 107 7.92 -10.40 -5.83
CA MET A 107 9.07 -9.51 -5.66
C MET A 107 10.07 -9.62 -6.81
N GLU A 108 10.36 -10.83 -7.29
CA GLU A 108 11.25 -11.02 -8.45
C GLU A 108 10.72 -10.36 -9.73
N ARG A 109 9.42 -10.50 -10.01
CA ARG A 109 8.81 -9.86 -11.20
C ARG A 109 8.66 -8.36 -11.04
N LEU A 110 8.37 -7.90 -9.82
CA LEU A 110 8.18 -6.48 -9.51
C LEU A 110 9.44 -5.68 -9.83
N ASP A 111 10.63 -6.19 -9.50
CA ASP A 111 11.89 -5.51 -9.82
C ASP A 111 12.06 -5.28 -11.33
N SER A 112 11.70 -6.27 -12.15
CA SER A 112 11.77 -6.17 -13.61
C SER A 112 10.79 -5.12 -14.16
N GLU A 113 9.55 -5.10 -13.65
CA GLU A 113 8.55 -4.12 -14.05
C GLU A 113 8.87 -2.70 -13.55
N LEU A 114 9.45 -2.56 -12.35
CA LEU A 114 9.82 -1.26 -11.77
C LEU A 114 10.88 -0.53 -12.60
N LEU A 115 11.79 -1.24 -13.29
CA LEU A 115 12.75 -0.61 -14.21
C LEU A 115 12.06 0.16 -15.34
N LEU A 116 10.88 -0.29 -15.78
CA LEU A 116 10.10 0.39 -16.82
C LEU A 116 9.38 1.62 -16.28
N ILE A 117 9.11 1.65 -14.98
CA ILE A 117 8.23 2.61 -14.31
C ILE A 117 9.01 3.74 -13.64
N VAL A 118 10.20 3.48 -13.12
CA VAL A 118 11.00 4.42 -12.34
C VAL A 118 11.80 5.37 -13.25
N LYS A 119 11.97 6.63 -12.82
CA LYS A 119 12.86 7.61 -13.44
C LYS A 119 14.30 7.11 -13.31
N VAL A 120 15.04 7.08 -14.41
CA VAL A 120 16.33 6.37 -14.58
C VAL A 120 17.46 6.83 -13.62
N ASP A 121 17.28 7.89 -12.84
CA ASP A 121 18.38 8.53 -12.11
C ASP A 121 18.61 8.11 -10.64
N LYS A 122 17.84 7.20 -10.03
CA LYS A 122 18.16 6.71 -8.66
C LYS A 122 17.68 5.28 -8.40
N PRO A 123 18.51 4.38 -7.81
CA PRO A 123 18.01 3.13 -7.24
C PRO A 123 17.07 3.48 -6.09
N SER A 124 15.76 3.26 -6.27
CA SER A 124 14.74 3.64 -5.28
C SER A 124 13.63 2.59 -5.30
N VAL A 125 13.43 1.89 -4.19
CA VAL A 125 12.37 0.87 -4.02
C VAL A 125 11.22 1.45 -3.20
N ILE A 126 9.99 1.19 -3.63
CA ILE A 126 8.80 1.91 -3.16
C ILE A 126 7.65 0.97 -2.79
N PHE A 127 7.73 0.27 -1.65
CA PHE A 127 6.54 -0.39 -1.08
C PHE A 127 6.57 -0.48 0.46
N PRO A 128 5.43 -0.23 1.14
CA PRO A 128 5.36 -0.24 2.60
C PRO A 128 5.28 -1.67 3.13
N ASN A 129 6.27 -2.07 3.94
CA ASN A 129 6.50 -3.36 4.64
C ASN A 129 7.59 -4.29 4.08
N LEU A 130 8.36 -3.85 3.08
CA LEU A 130 9.63 -4.46 2.69
C LEU A 130 10.64 -3.33 2.52
N PHE A 131 11.35 -3.02 3.60
CA PHE A 131 12.50 -2.13 3.56
C PHE A 131 13.71 -2.92 4.04
N ILE A 132 14.61 -3.28 3.12
CA ILE A 132 16.00 -3.57 3.45
C ILE A 132 16.83 -2.71 2.50
N ALA A 133 17.59 -1.78 3.08
CA ALA A 133 18.58 -1.00 2.37
C ALA A 133 19.84 -1.84 2.15
N MET A 134 20.48 -1.66 1.00
CA MET A 134 21.93 -1.64 0.89
C MET A 134 22.33 -0.26 0.37
#